data_AF-A0A2P6PKH6-F1
#
_entry.id   AF-A0A2P6PKH6-F1
#
_cell.length_a   1.000
_cell.length_b   1.000
_cell.length_c   1.000
_cell.angle_alpha   90.00
_cell.angle_beta   90.00
_cell.angle_gamma   90.00
#
_symmetry.space_group_name_H-M   'P 1'
#
loop_
_entity.id
_entity.type
_entity.pdbx_description
1 polymer ?
#
loop_
_entity_poly.entity_id
_entity_poly.type
_entity_poly.pdbx_seq_one_letter_code
_entity_poly.pdbx_strand_id
1 'polypeptide(L)' 'MFPGISIPAEGLPLSIAGEAWAVKVPGNRAPIAVGTTSMSCTEALKAGLRGKALKIAHYYGDLLWQVSV' A
#
# COMPACT_ATOMS: atom_id res chain seq x y z
N MET A 1 1.15 2.01 7.16
CA MET A 1 0.32 1.51 8.29
C MET A 1 -1.14 1.71 7.93
N PHE A 2 -2.07 0.87 8.39
CA PHE A 2 -3.51 1.02 8.07
C PHE A 2 -4.11 2.38 8.46
N PRO A 3 -3.79 3.00 9.62
CA PRO A 3 -4.31 4.32 9.96
C PRO A 3 -3.95 5.45 8.98
N GLY A 4 -2.93 5.26 8.13
CA GLY A 4 -2.54 6.22 7.10
C GLY A 4 -3.13 5.95 5.72
N ILE A 5 -4.03 4.95 5.59
CA ILE A 5 -4.67 4.61 4.33
C ILE A 5 -6.06 5.22 4.30
N SER A 6 -6.36 5.95 3.23
CA SER A 6 -7.73 6.37 2.93
C SER A 6 -8.51 5.16 2.42
N ILE A 7 -9.49 4.70 3.20
CA ILE A 7 -10.36 3.59 2.82
C ILE A 7 -11.67 4.20 2.32
N PRO A 8 -12.11 3.88 1.09
CA PRO A 8 -13.35 4.42 0.55
C PRO A 8 -14.56 3.79 1.27
N ALA A 9 -15.75 4.34 1.09
CA ALA A 9 -16.96 3.89 1.78
C ALA A 9 -17.32 2.43 1.44
N GLU A 10 -16.93 1.98 0.24
CA GLU A 10 -17.09 0.62 -0.26
C GLU A 10 -16.12 -0.37 0.40
N GLY A 11 -15.13 0.12 1.16
CA GLY A 11 -14.16 -0.68 1.89
C GLY A 11 -12.84 -0.92 1.15
N LEU A 12 -12.05 -1.86 1.67
CA LEU A 12 -10.80 -2.29 1.03
C LEU A 12 -11.08 -3.25 -0.13
N PRO A 13 -10.37 -3.14 -1.26
CA PRO A 13 -10.45 -4.15 -2.32
C PRO A 13 -10.06 -5.52 -1.77
N LEU A 14 -10.63 -6.58 -2.35
CA LEU A 14 -10.23 -7.96 -2.04
C LEU A 14 -8.75 -8.12 -2.37
N SER A 15 -7.99 -8.63 -1.40
CA SER A 15 -6.55 -8.86 -1.55
C SER A 15 -6.08 -10.06 -0.75
N ILE A 16 -5.05 -10.73 -1.27
CA ILE A 16 -4.33 -11.79 -0.56
C ILE A 16 -3.05 -11.23 0.06
N ALA A 17 -2.48 -11.93 1.04
CA ALA A 17 -1.18 -11.56 1.60
C ALA A 17 -0.07 -11.73 0.54
N GLY A 18 0.84 -10.77 0.46
CA GLY A 18 1.96 -10.75 -0.49
C GLY A 18 1.64 -10.17 -1.88
N GLU A 19 0.39 -9.79 -2.14
CA GLU A 19 -0.01 -9.18 -3.41
C GLU A 19 0.68 -7.83 -3.63
N ALA A 20 1.07 -7.54 -4.87
CA ALA A 20 1.75 -6.29 -5.24
C ALA A 20 0.78 -5.12 -5.44
N TRP A 21 1.11 -3.98 -4.87
CA TRP A 21 0.26 -2.79 -4.83
C TRP A 21 1.05 -1.52 -5.15
N ALA A 22 0.40 -0.59 -5.83
CA ALA A 22 0.89 0.76 -6.05
C ALA A 22 0.29 1.72 -4.99
N VAL A 23 1.13 2.59 -4.43
CA VAL A 23 0.72 3.61 -3.46
C VAL A 23 0.43 4.91 -4.20
N LYS A 24 -0.83 5.36 -4.11
CA LYS A 24 -1.29 6.65 -4.67
C LYS A 24 -1.67 7.60 -3.55
N VAL A 25 -1.47 8.89 -3.79
CA VAL A 25 -1.84 9.97 -2.86
C VAL A 25 -2.82 10.89 -3.57
N PRO A 26 -3.93 11.31 -2.92
CA PRO A 26 -4.86 12.27 -3.49
C PRO A 26 -4.13 13.53 -3.99
N GLY A 27 -4.48 13.99 -5.19
CA GLY A 27 -3.84 15.15 -5.83
C GLY A 27 -2.54 14.86 -6.58
N ASN A 28 -1.90 13.70 -6.39
CA ASN A 28 -0.76 13.27 -7.22
C ASN A 28 -1.22 12.24 -8.27
N ARG A 29 -0.97 12.55 -9.55
CA ARG A 29 -1.34 11.67 -10.68
C ARG A 29 -0.43 10.45 -10.79
N ALA A 30 0.80 10.53 -10.29
CA ALA A 30 1.77 9.44 -10.33
C ALA A 30 1.79 8.65 -9.00
N PRO A 31 1.90 7.30 -9.05
CA PRO A 31 2.20 6.51 -7.87
C PRO A 31 3.53 6.93 -7.25
N ILE A 32 3.60 6.96 -5.92
CA ILE A 32 4.80 7.37 -5.18
C ILE A 32 5.62 6.20 -4.64
N ALA A 33 5.04 5.00 -4.62
CA ALA A 33 5.70 3.79 -4.14
C ALA A 33 5.02 2.52 -4.66
N VAL A 34 5.73 1.40 -4.58
CA VAL A 34 5.20 0.05 -4.76
C VAL A 34 5.58 -0.82 -3.55
N GLY A 35 4.72 -1.77 -3.22
CA GLY A 35 4.95 -2.68 -2.10
C GLY A 35 4.04 -3.89 -2.16
N THR A 36 4.14 -4.74 -1.15
CA THR A 36 3.30 -5.93 -1.03
C THR A 36 2.44 -5.91 0.22
N THR A 37 1.22 -6.45 0.14
CA THR A 37 0.33 -6.62 1.29
C THR A 37 0.97 -7.48 2.37
N SER A 38 0.91 -7.03 3.61
CA SER A 38 1.44 -7.79 4.76
C SER A 38 0.44 -8.83 5.29
N MET A 39 -0.83 -8.69 4.92
CA MET A 39 -1.94 -9.57 5.28
C MET A 39 -3.05 -9.41 4.23
N SER A 40 -3.96 -10.37 4.17
CA SER A 40 -5.16 -10.30 3.33
C SER A 40 -6.17 -9.25 3.83
N CYS A 41 -7.11 -8.88 2.97
CA CYS A 41 -8.19 -7.94 3.33
C CYS A 41 -9.04 -8.47 4.51
N THR A 42 -9.31 -9.78 4.56
CA THR A 42 -10.08 -10.39 5.65
C THR A 42 -9.34 -10.34 6.98
N GLU A 43 -8.01 -10.58 6.99
CA GLU A 43 -7.17 -10.43 8.18
C GLU A 43 -7.07 -8.97 8.63
N ALA A 44 -6.95 -8.03 7.69
CA ALA A 44 -6.93 -6.60 7.98
C ALA A 44 -8.20 -6.12 8.68
N LEU A 45 -9.37 -6.57 8.21
CA LEU A 45 -10.65 -6.27 8.82
C LEU A 45 -10.77 -6.89 10.22
N LYS A 46 -10.37 -8.16 10.39
CA LYS A 46 -10.34 -8.82 11.72
C LYS A 46 -9.42 -8.11 12.70
N ALA A 47 -8.30 -7.56 12.24
CA ALA A 47 -7.37 -6.76 13.04
C ALA A 47 -7.88 -5.33 13.32
N GLY A 48 -9.08 -4.97 12.87
CA GLY A 48 -9.66 -3.65 13.05
C GLY A 48 -8.89 -2.56 12.29
N LEU A 49 -8.29 -2.90 11.15
CA LEU A 49 -7.50 -2.00 10.31
C LEU A 49 -6.34 -1.36 11.11
N ARG A 50 -5.61 -2.19 11.85
CA ARG A 50 -4.43 -1.79 12.62
C ARG A 50 -3.19 -2.50 12.13
N GLY A 51 -2.03 -1.89 12.37
CA GLY A 51 -0.74 -2.46 11.99
C GLY A 51 -0.29 -2.11 10.57
N LYS A 52 0.61 -2.93 10.03
CA LYS A 52 1.28 -2.69 8.75
C LYS A 52 0.43 -3.25 7.61
N ALA A 53 0.01 -2.37 6.70
CA ALA A 53 -0.78 -2.74 5.52
C ALA A 53 0.11 -3.22 4.37
N LEU A 54 1.12 -2.42 4.01
CA LEU A 54 2.08 -2.72 2.96
C LEU A 54 3.50 -2.78 3.50
N LYS A 55 4.30 -3.71 2.97
CA LYS A 55 5.76 -3.67 2.99
C LYS A 55 6.22 -2.96 1.72
N ILE A 56 6.70 -1.73 1.85
CA ILE A 56 7.23 -0.95 0.73
C ILE A 56 8.49 -1.63 0.18
N ALA A 57 8.52 -1.85 -1.13
CA ALA A 57 9.65 -2.44 -1.85
C ALA A 57 10.47 -1.38 -2.58
N HIS A 58 9.81 -0.37 -3.14
CA HIS A 58 10.44 0.73 -3.86
C HIS A 58 9.59 2.00 -3.73
N TYR A 59 10.22 3.17 -3.70
CA TYR A 59 9.55 4.46 -3.63
C TYR A 59 10.30 5.58 -4.36
N TYR A 60 9.57 6.62 -4.72
CA TYR A 60 10.11 7.80 -5.39
C TYR A 60 11.28 8.41 -4.62
N GLY A 61 12.43 8.53 -5.29
CA GLY A 61 13.65 9.12 -4.72
C GLY A 61 14.55 8.14 -3.98
N ASP A 62 14.20 6.86 -3.90
CA ASP A 62 15.13 5.84 -3.39
C ASP A 62 16.29 5.56 -4.35
N LEU A 63 17.24 4.71 -3.93
CA LEU A 63 18.43 4.41 -4.72
C LEU A 63 18.09 3.81 -6.10
N LEU A 64 17.08 2.94 -6.17
CA LEU A 64 16.66 2.35 -7.45
C LEU A 64 16.08 3.42 -8.38
N TRP A 65 15.31 4.37 -7.84
CA TRP A 65 14.79 5.50 -8.61
C TRP A 65 15.92 6.36 -9.18
N GLN A 66 16.93 6.67 -8.36
CA GLN A 66 18.02 7.56 -8.75
C GLN A 66 18.94 6.97 -9.83
N VAL A 67 19.07 5.64 -9.89
CA VAL A 67 19.89 4.96 -10.91
C VAL A 67 19.10 4.57 -12.15
N SER A 68 17.77 4.70 -12.13
CA SER A 68 16.90 4.45 -13.28
C SER A 68 16.78 5.74 -14.11
N VAL A 69 17.88 6.12 -14.77
CA VAL A 69 17.92 7.24 -15.74
C VAL A 69 18.16 6.68 -17.13
#